data_AF-A0AAU6YJY2-F1
#
_entry.id   AF-A0AAU6YJY2-F1
#
_cell.length_a   1.000
_cell.length_b   1.000
_cell.length_c   1.000
_cell.angle_alpha   90.00
_cell.angle_beta   90.00
_cell.angle_gamma   90.00
#
_symmetry.space_group_name_H-M   'P 1'
#
loop_
_entity.id
_entity.type
_entity.pdbx_description
1 polymer ?
#
loop_
_entity_poly.entity_id
_entity_poly.type
_entity_poly.pdbx_seq_one_letter_code
_entity_poly.pdbx_strand_id
1 'polypeptide(L)'
;MTLILGIDPGSRITGYGVVRQTARGCEYVASGCIRTGSGELHERLQIVFRGVSEIIAQHGPVTMGIERVFMARNADSALKLGQARGAAIVAAAEAGLEIAEYSATQVKQAVAGTGGANKEQVMMMVMHLLKLTQKPQIDASDALAIALCHAHTRSSLVPHGLATARRRGGRLRL
;
A
#
# COMPACT_ATOMS: atom_id res chain seq x y z
N MET A 1 17.08 4.13 4.47
CA MET A 1 15.95 3.39 5.10
C MET A 1 14.70 4.21 4.83
N THR A 2 13.62 3.58 4.38
CA THR A 2 12.44 4.29 3.87
C THR A 2 11.21 3.82 4.61
N LEU A 3 10.44 4.74 5.19
CA LEU A 3 9.15 4.41 5.79
C LEU A 3 8.05 4.49 4.74
N ILE A 4 7.26 3.43 4.64
CA ILE A 4 6.26 3.21 3.62
C ILE A 4 4.92 2.99 4.30
N LEU A 5 3.92 3.74 3.87
CA LEU A 5 2.52 3.56 4.26
C LEU A 5 1.80 2.71 3.21
N GLY A 6 1.07 1.69 3.62
CA GLY A 6 0.08 0.99 2.81
C GLY A 6 -1.31 1.34 3.28
N ILE A 7 -2.21 1.66 2.36
CA ILE A 7 -3.62 1.93 2.63
C ILE A 7 -4.50 0.95 1.85
N ASP A 8 -5.39 0.27 2.57
CA ASP A 8 -6.51 -0.49 2.03
C ASP A 8 -7.80 0.31 2.27
N PRO A 9 -8.24 1.13 1.28
CA PRO A 9 -9.34 2.04 1.48
C PRO A 9 -10.67 1.29 1.57
N GLY A 10 -11.50 1.67 2.53
CA GLY A 10 -12.87 1.18 2.62
C GLY A 10 -13.79 2.21 3.20
N SER A 11 -15.03 2.27 2.71
CA SER A 11 -15.95 3.35 3.10
C SER A 11 -16.24 3.34 4.60
N ARG A 12 -16.26 2.17 5.27
CA ARG A 12 -16.53 2.03 6.70
C ARG A 12 -15.28 1.76 7.54
N ILE A 13 -14.35 1.00 6.96
CA ILE A 13 -13.11 0.56 7.59
C ILE A 13 -12.03 0.78 6.55
N THR A 14 -11.01 1.57 6.88
CA THR A 14 -9.82 1.75 6.05
C THR A 14 -8.64 1.15 6.80
N GLY A 15 -8.02 0.11 6.23
CA GLY A 15 -6.83 -0.52 6.78
C GLY A 15 -5.59 0.33 6.54
N TYR A 16 -4.67 0.35 7.49
CA TYR A 16 -3.35 0.94 7.31
C TYR A 16 -2.25 0.00 7.81
N GLY A 17 -1.09 0.10 7.16
CA GLY A 17 0.12 -0.60 7.55
C GLY A 17 1.36 0.24 7.26
N VAL A 18 2.24 0.39 8.23
CA VAL A 18 3.52 1.09 8.09
C VAL A 18 4.64 0.06 8.18
N VAL A 19 5.51 0.07 7.18
CA VAL A 19 6.71 -0.77 7.14
C VAL A 19 7.95 0.08 6.90
N ARG A 20 9.09 -0.38 7.41
CA ARG A 20 10.40 0.21 7.17
C ARG A 20 11.17 -0.65 6.19
N GLN A 21 11.46 -0.10 5.02
CA GLN A 21 12.33 -0.73 4.04
C GLN A 21 13.81 -0.55 4.45
N THR A 22 14.51 -1.67 4.55
CA THR A 22 15.95 -1.77 4.86
C THR A 22 16.67 -2.46 3.70
N ALA A 23 18.01 -2.54 3.77
CA ALA A 23 18.79 -3.28 2.78
C ALA A 23 18.53 -4.80 2.78
N ARG A 24 17.98 -5.33 3.88
CA ARG A 24 17.76 -6.78 4.09
C ARG A 24 16.29 -7.20 3.95
N GLY A 25 15.40 -6.28 3.62
CA GLY A 25 13.95 -6.53 3.51
C GLY A 25 13.12 -5.43 4.17
N CYS A 26 11.96 -5.81 4.70
CA CYS A 26 11.05 -4.88 5.39
C CYS A 26 10.89 -5.26 6.86
N GLU A 27 10.75 -4.25 7.71
CA GLU A 27 10.45 -4.38 9.13
C GLU A 27 9.08 -3.78 9.43
N TYR A 28 8.32 -4.42 10.33
CA TYR A 28 7.03 -3.91 10.78
C TYR A 28 7.22 -2.67 11.66
N VAL A 29 6.35 -1.67 11.48
CA VAL A 29 6.33 -0.45 12.32
C VAL A 29 5.00 -0.31 13.03
N ALA A 30 3.89 -0.31 12.29
CA ALA A 30 2.54 -0.19 12.85
C ALA A 30 1.51 -0.74 11.86
N SER A 31 0.34 -1.14 12.35
CA SER A 31 -0.82 -1.41 11.52
C SER A 31 -2.10 -1.29 12.33
N GLY A 32 -3.21 -1.10 11.63
CA GLY A 32 -4.51 -0.96 12.26
C GLY A 32 -5.58 -0.61 11.26
N CYS A 33 -6.71 -0.13 11.78
CA CYS A 33 -7.89 0.17 11.00
C CYS A 33 -8.51 1.50 11.45
N ILE A 34 -8.75 2.41 10.53
CA ILE A 34 -9.55 3.62 10.75
C ILE A 34 -11.02 3.23 10.60
N ARG A 35 -11.78 3.29 11.69
CA ARG A 35 -13.22 2.97 11.70
C ARG A 35 -14.00 4.27 11.61
N THR A 36 -14.71 4.49 10.50
CA THR A 36 -15.48 5.73 10.31
C THR A 36 -16.78 5.78 11.10
N GLY A 37 -17.19 4.65 11.69
CA GLY A 37 -18.44 4.56 12.46
C GLY A 37 -19.70 4.77 11.62
N SER A 38 -20.71 5.34 12.27
CA SER A 38 -21.97 5.82 11.67
C SER A 38 -21.90 7.33 11.45
N GLY A 39 -22.68 7.84 10.51
CA GLY A 39 -22.74 9.26 10.19
C GLY A 39 -22.92 9.49 8.70
N GLU A 40 -23.03 10.77 8.34
CA GLU A 40 -23.14 11.17 6.96
C GLU A 40 -21.83 10.89 6.21
N LEU A 41 -21.93 10.72 4.89
CA LEU A 41 -20.78 10.34 4.08
C LEU A 41 -19.61 11.32 4.24
N HIS A 42 -19.87 12.62 4.21
CA HIS A 42 -18.82 13.64 4.29
C HIS A 42 -18.08 13.62 5.65
N GLU A 43 -18.77 13.33 6.75
CA GLU A 43 -18.16 13.15 8.08
C GLU A 43 -17.23 11.93 8.09
N ARG A 44 -17.68 10.83 7.48
CA ARG A 44 -16.87 9.60 7.35
C ARG A 44 -15.63 9.84 6.49
N LEU A 45 -15.75 10.60 5.41
CA LEU A 45 -14.60 10.99 4.58
C LEU A 45 -13.61 11.87 5.36
N GLN A 46 -14.11 12.79 6.19
CA GLN A 46 -13.27 13.60 7.07
C GLN A 46 -12.52 12.72 8.09
N ILE A 47 -13.16 11.69 8.64
CA ILE A 47 -12.49 10.73 9.54
C ILE A 47 -11.38 9.98 8.82
N VAL A 48 -11.60 9.52 7.58
CA VAL A 48 -10.54 8.86 6.78
C VAL A 48 -9.38 9.83 6.55
N PHE A 49 -9.66 11.05 6.09
CA PHE A 49 -8.64 12.06 5.84
C PHE A 49 -7.80 12.36 7.09
N ARG A 50 -8.47 12.63 8.22
CA ARG A 50 -7.79 12.93 9.50
C ARG A 50 -7.01 11.74 10.03
N GLY A 51 -7.59 10.54 9.98
CA GLY A 51 -6.92 9.33 10.45
C GLY A 51 -5.66 9.01 9.64
N VAL A 52 -5.71 9.15 8.31
CA VAL A 52 -4.51 8.99 7.46
C VAL A 52 -3.47 10.07 7.77
N SER A 53 -3.90 11.33 7.92
CA SER A 53 -3.01 12.45 8.27
C SER A 53 -2.32 12.23 9.63
N GLU A 54 -3.04 11.72 10.62
CA GLU A 54 -2.51 11.39 11.94
C GLU A 54 -1.47 10.28 11.87
N ILE A 55 -1.73 9.20 11.13
CA ILE A 55 -0.77 8.11 10.91
C ILE A 55 0.50 8.64 10.23
N ILE A 56 0.35 9.54 9.24
CA ILE A 56 1.49 10.16 8.56
C ILE A 56 2.29 11.03 9.54
N ALA A 57 1.62 11.87 10.34
CA ALA A 57 2.27 12.71 11.34
C ALA A 57 2.98 11.89 12.43
N GLN A 58 2.37 10.79 12.88
CA GLN A 58 2.89 9.93 13.94
C GLN A 58 4.11 9.13 13.50
N HIS A 59 4.10 8.59 12.27
CA HIS A 59 5.12 7.65 11.83
C HIS A 59 6.12 8.23 10.82
N GLY A 60 5.81 9.34 10.15
CA GLY A 60 6.68 9.95 9.14
C GLY A 60 6.99 9.08 7.91
N PRO A 61 6.02 8.37 7.30
CA PRO A 61 6.24 7.74 6.00
C PRO A 61 6.50 8.80 4.92
N VAL A 62 7.36 8.46 3.96
CA VAL A 62 7.71 9.36 2.84
C VAL A 62 7.06 8.96 1.52
N THR A 63 6.44 7.78 1.50
CA THR A 63 5.79 7.22 0.32
C THR A 63 4.63 6.33 0.74
N MET A 64 3.62 6.23 -0.12
CA MET A 64 2.39 5.49 0.12
C MET A 64 2.06 4.56 -1.05
N GLY A 65 1.74 3.31 -0.75
CA GLY A 65 1.04 2.40 -1.64
C GLY A 65 -0.46 2.38 -1.32
N ILE A 66 -1.30 2.38 -2.34
CA ILE A 66 -2.75 2.23 -2.16
C ILE A 66 -3.33 1.24 -3.17
N GLU A 67 -4.35 0.46 -2.77
CA GLU A 67 -5.02 -0.43 -3.71
C GLU A 67 -5.78 0.35 -4.79
N ARG A 68 -5.66 -0.13 -6.03
CA ARG A 68 -6.48 0.29 -7.15
C ARG A 68 -7.80 -0.47 -7.11
N VAL A 69 -8.89 0.28 -6.96
CA VAL A 69 -10.25 -0.28 -6.95
C VAL A 69 -10.65 -0.66 -8.38
N PHE A 70 -11.12 -1.90 -8.57
CA PHE A 70 -11.66 -2.39 -9.84
C PHE A 70 -13.15 -2.74 -9.69
N MET A 71 -13.94 -2.42 -10.72
CA MET A 71 -15.39 -2.68 -10.91
C MET A 71 -16.11 -3.31 -9.70
N ALA A 72 -16.72 -2.48 -8.87
CA ALA A 72 -17.67 -3.00 -7.88
C ALA A 72 -18.93 -3.48 -8.59
N ARG A 73 -19.50 -4.60 -8.12
CA ARG A 73 -20.80 -5.12 -8.62
C ARG A 73 -21.95 -4.12 -8.45
N ASN A 74 -21.81 -3.19 -7.50
CA ASN A 74 -22.79 -2.14 -7.22
C ASN A 74 -22.13 -0.76 -7.37
N ALA A 75 -22.71 0.09 -8.23
CA ALA A 75 -22.24 1.43 -8.51
C ALA A 75 -22.21 2.34 -7.27
N ASP A 76 -23.20 2.23 -6.38
CA ASP A 76 -23.28 3.05 -5.16
C ASP A 76 -22.13 2.74 -4.19
N SER A 77 -21.84 1.46 -3.97
CA SER A 77 -20.70 1.03 -3.16
C SER A 77 -19.36 1.42 -3.78
N ALA A 78 -19.23 1.32 -5.11
CA ALA A 78 -18.04 1.77 -5.83
C ALA A 78 -17.79 3.27 -5.64
N LEU A 79 -18.85 4.08 -5.73
CA LEU A 79 -18.74 5.53 -5.58
C LEU A 79 -18.28 5.91 -4.16
N LYS A 80 -18.91 5.32 -3.13
CA LYS A 80 -18.54 5.53 -1.73
C LYS A 80 -17.10 5.10 -1.43
N LEU A 81 -16.68 3.97 -2.00
CA LEU A 81 -15.31 3.49 -1.90
C LEU A 81 -14.33 4.44 -2.61
N GLY A 82 -14.66 4.88 -3.82
CA GLY A 82 -13.86 5.85 -4.58
C GLY A 82 -13.68 7.18 -3.84
N GLN A 83 -14.73 7.66 -3.15
CA GLN A 83 -14.66 8.86 -2.32
C GLN A 83 -13.75 8.66 -1.10
N ALA A 84 -13.88 7.54 -0.37
CA ALA A 84 -13.01 7.24 0.78
C ALA A 84 -11.55 7.09 0.37
N ARG A 85 -11.31 6.43 -0.77
CA ARG A 85 -10.00 6.35 -1.41
C ARG A 85 -9.45 7.74 -1.77
N GLY A 86 -10.28 8.60 -2.35
CA GLY A 86 -9.91 9.99 -2.67
C GLY A 86 -9.49 10.76 -1.42
N ALA A 87 -10.23 10.63 -0.32
CA ALA A 87 -9.88 11.25 0.95
C ALA A 87 -8.51 10.79 1.49
N ALA A 88 -8.19 9.50 1.40
CA ALA A 88 -6.89 8.96 1.80
C ALA A 88 -5.74 9.46 0.89
N ILE A 89 -5.98 9.54 -0.43
CA ILE A 89 -4.98 10.03 -1.40
C ILE A 89 -4.67 11.50 -1.15
N VAL A 90 -5.70 12.34 -0.96
CA VAL A 90 -5.49 13.77 -0.72
C VAL A 90 -4.76 14.01 0.60
N ALA A 91 -5.07 13.25 1.66
CA ALA A 91 -4.33 13.32 2.93
C ALA A 91 -2.82 13.04 2.74
N ALA A 92 -2.49 12.00 1.97
CA ALA A 92 -1.09 11.68 1.67
C ALA A 92 -0.41 12.71 0.76
N ALA A 93 -1.14 13.24 -0.23
CA ALA A 93 -0.62 14.25 -1.15
C ALA A 93 -0.37 15.59 -0.43
N GLU A 94 -1.24 15.99 0.50
CA GLU A 94 -1.06 17.19 1.32
C GLU A 94 0.19 17.11 2.20
N ALA A 95 0.50 15.92 2.71
CA ALA A 95 1.73 15.66 3.45
C ALA A 95 2.98 15.45 2.56
N GLY A 96 2.83 15.54 1.23
CA GLY A 96 3.95 15.48 0.28
C GLY A 96 4.51 14.08 0.01
N LEU A 97 3.73 13.01 0.27
CA LEU A 97 4.17 11.64 0.00
C LEU A 97 4.17 11.32 -1.49
N GLU A 98 5.14 10.52 -1.94
CA GLU A 98 5.05 9.84 -3.23
C GLU A 98 3.93 8.78 -3.16
N ILE A 99 3.00 8.75 -4.12
CA ILE A 99 1.86 7.83 -4.11
C ILE A 99 1.93 6.89 -5.31
N ALA A 100 1.80 5.58 -5.06
CA ALA A 100 1.69 4.57 -6.11
C ALA A 100 0.47 3.67 -5.90
N GLU A 101 -0.11 3.23 -7.02
CA GLU A 101 -1.31 2.40 -7.04
C GLU A 101 -0.99 0.96 -7.47
N TYR A 102 -1.61 -0.01 -6.81
CA TYR A 102 -1.41 -1.43 -7.10
C TYR A 102 -2.74 -2.17 -7.26
N SER A 103 -2.85 -3.03 -8.27
CA SER A 103 -3.96 -3.97 -8.37
C SER A 103 -3.84 -5.09 -7.33
N ALA A 104 -4.96 -5.69 -6.94
CA ALA A 104 -4.96 -6.89 -6.10
C ALA A 104 -4.03 -8.00 -6.64
N THR A 105 -3.96 -8.17 -7.96
CA THR A 105 -3.07 -9.15 -8.60
C THR A 105 -1.60 -8.79 -8.44
N GLN A 106 -1.22 -7.51 -8.52
CA GLN A 106 0.15 -7.05 -8.28
C GLN A 106 0.55 -7.28 -6.82
N VAL A 107 -0.34 -6.95 -5.87
CA VAL A 107 -0.08 -7.18 -4.43
C VAL A 107 0.15 -8.66 -4.15
N LYS A 108 -0.75 -9.52 -4.63
CA LYS A 108 -0.63 -10.98 -4.48
C LYS A 108 0.64 -11.53 -5.12
N GLN A 109 0.98 -11.07 -6.32
CA GLN A 109 2.20 -11.46 -7.02
C GLN A 109 3.46 -11.05 -6.23
N ALA A 110 3.49 -9.83 -5.69
CA ALA A 110 4.65 -9.29 -4.99
C ALA A 110 4.86 -9.91 -3.60
N VAL A 111 3.79 -10.36 -2.94
CA VAL A 111 3.83 -10.87 -1.56
C VAL A 111 3.86 -12.40 -1.52
N ALA A 112 3.05 -13.07 -2.34
CA ALA A 112 2.87 -14.52 -2.34
C ALA A 112 3.45 -15.23 -3.57
N GLY A 113 4.07 -14.49 -4.50
CA GLY A 113 4.70 -15.04 -5.70
C GLY A 113 3.73 -15.45 -6.82
N THR A 114 2.42 -15.30 -6.60
CA THR A 114 1.39 -15.57 -7.62
C THR A 114 0.20 -14.62 -7.47
N GLY A 115 -0.25 -14.04 -8.58
CA GLY A 115 -1.46 -13.20 -8.62
C GLY A 115 -2.76 -13.92 -8.26
N GLY A 116 -2.75 -15.26 -8.25
CA GLY A 116 -3.88 -16.12 -7.89
C GLY A 116 -3.99 -16.46 -6.41
N ALA A 117 -3.11 -15.94 -5.55
CA ALA A 117 -3.12 -16.26 -4.12
C ALA A 117 -4.45 -15.90 -3.43
N ASN A 118 -4.88 -16.74 -2.50
CA ASN A 118 -6.02 -16.45 -1.63
C ASN A 118 -5.63 -15.50 -0.48
N LYS A 119 -6.62 -14.98 0.25
CA LYS A 119 -6.37 -13.99 1.32
C LYS A 119 -5.55 -14.59 2.46
N GLU A 120 -5.79 -15.84 2.81
CA GLU A 120 -5.04 -16.56 3.85
C GLU A 120 -3.57 -16.70 3.50
N GLN A 121 -3.24 -17.05 2.25
CA GLN A 121 -1.87 -17.15 1.77
C GLN A 121 -1.15 -15.81 1.84
N VAL A 122 -1.79 -14.73 1.38
CA VAL A 122 -1.22 -13.37 1.46
C VAL A 122 -0.94 -13.00 2.91
N MET A 123 -1.91 -13.21 3.80
CA MET A 123 -1.75 -12.92 5.23
C MET A 123 -0.62 -13.73 5.88
N MET A 124 -0.51 -15.03 5.61
CA MET A 124 0.58 -15.86 6.13
C MET A 124 1.94 -15.36 5.64
N MET A 125 2.02 -14.92 4.38
CA MET A 125 3.24 -14.33 3.82
C MET A 125 3.57 -12.97 4.42
N VAL A 126 2.57 -12.12 4.67
CA VAL A 126 2.76 -10.84 5.40
C VAL A 126 3.35 -11.12 6.78
N MET A 127 2.77 -12.07 7.53
CA MET A 127 3.27 -12.45 8.85
C MET A 127 4.70 -12.99 8.79
N HIS A 128 5.01 -13.82 7.79
CA HIS A 128 6.35 -14.37 7.60
C HIS A 128 7.38 -13.28 7.28
N LEU A 129 7.10 -12.43 6.28
CA LEU A 129 8.01 -11.38 5.81
C LEU A 129 8.27 -10.31 6.88
N LEU A 130 7.26 -10.00 7.70
CA LEU A 130 7.34 -9.02 8.77
C LEU A 130 7.62 -9.62 10.16
N LYS A 131 7.83 -10.95 10.24
CA LYS A 131 8.08 -11.69 11.48
C LYS A 131 7.03 -11.43 12.58
N LEU A 132 5.77 -11.34 12.19
CA LEU A 132 4.65 -11.12 13.11
C LEU A 132 4.31 -12.42 13.84
N THR A 133 4.21 -12.36 15.16
CA THR A 133 3.83 -13.52 15.99
C THR A 133 2.32 -13.65 16.16
N GLN A 134 1.58 -12.56 16.01
CA GLN A 134 0.13 -12.53 16.11
C GLN A 134 -0.50 -12.23 14.75
N LYS A 135 -1.65 -12.86 14.49
CA LYS A 135 -2.43 -12.64 13.27
C LYS A 135 -3.04 -11.23 13.30
N PRO A 136 -2.69 -10.35 12.34
CA PRO A 136 -3.31 -9.03 12.25
C PRO A 136 -4.79 -9.13 11.87
N GLN A 137 -5.56 -8.06 12.11
CA GLN A 137 -6.90 -7.92 11.52
C GLN A 137 -6.80 -7.99 9.99
N ILE A 138 -7.84 -8.49 9.32
CA ILE A 138 -7.83 -8.73 7.87
C ILE A 138 -7.48 -7.45 7.09
N ASP A 139 -8.14 -6.33 7.41
CA ASP A 139 -7.92 -5.05 6.72
C ASP A 139 -6.50 -4.50 6.97
N ALA A 140 -5.94 -4.74 8.16
CA ALA A 140 -4.56 -4.37 8.48
C ALA A 140 -3.54 -5.25 7.73
N SER A 141 -3.86 -6.53 7.51
CA SER A 141 -3.05 -7.45 6.70
C SER A 141 -3.01 -7.02 5.23
N ASP A 142 -4.16 -6.67 4.66
CA ASP A 142 -4.27 -6.23 3.27
C ASP A 142 -3.47 -4.91 3.08
N ALA A 143 -3.55 -3.98 4.03
CA ALA A 143 -2.75 -2.75 4.01
C ALA A 143 -1.23 -3.01 4.14
N LEU A 144 -0.80 -3.93 5.02
CA LEU A 144 0.62 -4.33 5.12
C LEU A 144 1.11 -5.00 3.83
N ALA A 145 0.27 -5.81 3.17
CA ALA A 145 0.59 -6.43 1.89
C ALA A 145 0.82 -5.37 0.80
N ILE A 146 0.01 -4.30 0.76
CA ILE A 146 0.19 -3.17 -0.14
C ILE A 146 1.52 -2.45 0.13
N ALA A 147 1.85 -2.20 1.40
CA ALA A 147 3.11 -1.58 1.77
C ALA A 147 4.34 -2.42 1.35
N LEU A 148 4.27 -3.75 1.52
CA LEU A 148 5.29 -4.70 1.05
C LEU A 148 5.39 -4.72 -0.48
N CYS A 149 4.26 -4.74 -1.19
CA CYS A 149 4.22 -4.65 -2.65
C CYS A 149 4.91 -3.38 -3.15
N HIS A 150 4.65 -2.25 -2.49
CA HIS A 150 5.30 -0.99 -2.82
C HIS A 150 6.82 -1.06 -2.58
N ALA A 151 7.25 -1.60 -1.44
CA ALA A 151 8.67 -1.78 -1.13
C ALA A 151 9.39 -2.64 -2.19
N HIS A 152 8.83 -3.80 -2.56
CA HIS A 152 9.40 -4.68 -3.58
C HIS A 152 9.47 -4.02 -4.95
N THR A 153 8.42 -3.30 -5.34
CA THR A 153 8.40 -2.56 -6.60
C THR A 153 9.52 -1.51 -6.64
N ARG A 154 9.69 -0.74 -5.56
CA ARG A 154 10.79 0.24 -5.46
C ARG A 154 12.15 -0.42 -5.53
N SER A 155 12.37 -1.53 -4.81
CA SER A 155 13.64 -2.28 -4.86
C SER A 155 13.96 -2.79 -6.27
N SER A 156 12.95 -3.20 -7.04
CA SER A 156 13.15 -3.67 -8.43
C SER A 156 13.47 -2.54 -9.42
N LEU A 157 12.99 -1.32 -9.13
CA LEU A 157 13.24 -0.12 -9.93
C LEU A 157 14.58 0.55 -9.59
N VAL A 158 15.09 0.35 -8.37
CA VAL A 158 16.46 0.74 -8.00
C VAL A 158 17.40 -0.28 -8.65
N PRO A 159 18.21 0.12 -9.64
CA PRO A 159 19.11 -0.82 -10.30
C PRO A 159 20.04 -1.41 -9.24
N HIS A 160 19.89 -2.70 -8.97
CA HIS A 160 20.93 -3.47 -8.28
C HIS A 160 22.15 -3.51 -9.20
N GLY A 161 23.05 -2.54 -9.05
CA GLY A 161 24.46 -2.67 -9.42
C GLY A 161 24.78 -3.05 -10.87
N LEU A 162 23.89 -2.86 -11.85
CA LEU A 162 24.25 -3.03 -13.27
C LEU A 162 24.88 -1.76 -13.84
N ALA A 163 25.89 -1.24 -13.16
CA ALA A 163 26.89 -0.37 -13.74
C ALA A 163 27.95 -1.22 -14.45
N THR A 164 27.56 -1.99 -15.47
CA THR A 164 28.43 -2.50 -16.56
C THR A 164 27.61 -3.32 -17.56
N ALA A 165 26.75 -2.67 -18.35
CA ALA A 165 26.34 -3.23 -19.63
C ALA A 165 27.01 -2.39 -20.73
N ARG A 166 28.14 -2.89 -21.23
CA ARG A 166 28.89 -2.38 -22.38
C ARG A 166 27.93 -1.95 -23.49
N ARG A 167 28.01 -0.68 -23.92
CA ARG A 167 27.51 -0.25 -25.23
C ARG A 167 28.19 -1.10 -26.31
N ARG A 168 27.54 -2.16 -26.78
CA ARG A 168 27.92 -2.80 -28.04
C ARG A 168 27.47 -1.88 -29.16
N GLY A 169 28.46 -1.38 -29.89
CA GLY A 169 28.28 -0.48 -31.02
C GLY A 169 27.32 -1.05 -32.07
N GLY A 170 26.40 -0.21 -32.50
CA GLY A 170 25.64 -0.37 -33.73
C GLY A 170 25.68 0.94 -34.47
N ARG A 171 26.37 0.95 -35.62
CA ARG A 171 26.48 2.09 -36.54
C ARG A 171 25.09 2.64 -36.87
N LEU A 172 24.89 3.93 -36.62
CA LEU A 172 23.91 4.72 -37.36
C LEU A 172 24.40 4.77 -38.82
N ARG A 173 23.65 4.12 -39.71
CA ARG A 173 23.69 4.49 -41.13
C ARG A 173 22.83 5.72 -41.31
N LEU A 174 23.38 6.66 -42.07
CA LEU A 174 22.79 7.93 -42.51
C LEU A 174 21.37 7.77 -43.03
#